data_AF-A0ABD6BHS5-F1
#
_entry.id   AF-A0ABD6BHS5-F1
#
_cell.length_a   1.000
_cell.length_b   1.000
_cell.length_c   1.000
_cell.angle_alpha   90.00
_cell.angle_beta   90.00
_cell.angle_gamma   90.00
#
_symmetry.space_group_name_H-M   'P 1'
#
loop_
_entity.id
_entity.type
_entity.pdbx_description
1 polymer ?
#
loop_
_entity_poly.entity_id
_entity_poly.type
_entity_poly.pdbx_seq_one_letter_code
_entity_poly.pdbx_strand_id
1 'polypeptide(L)' 'MEYYDRLLGSMLAALLAGVVVGFHPALDFYLGLLGGALVATLFLWDAIVRRPPVPRADPTYTTAVVVWHGGVLAMLGLVL' A
#
# COMPACT_ATOMS: atom_id res chain seq x y z
N MET A 1 -4.67 5.28 19.70
CA MET A 1 -3.92 4.37 18.80
C MET A 1 -4.87 3.65 17.83
N GLU A 2 -6.18 3.62 18.09
CA GLU A 2 -7.17 2.91 17.27
C GLU A 2 -7.19 3.29 15.78
N TYR A 3 -6.80 4.52 15.41
CA TYR A 3 -6.80 4.94 14.01
C TYR A 3 -5.86 4.09 13.15
N TYR A 4 -4.61 3.92 13.60
CA TYR A 4 -3.60 3.17 12.85
C TYR A 4 -3.88 1.66 12.90
N ASP A 5 -4.42 1.15 14.01
CA ASP A 5 -4.86 -0.24 14.11
C ASP A 5 -5.99 -0.55 13.12
N ARG A 6 -6.98 0.34 13.03
CA ARG A 6 -8.06 0.21 12.05
C ARG A 6 -7.54 0.30 10.62
N LEU A 7 -6.57 1.17 10.38
CA LEU A 7 -5.96 1.31 9.06
C LEU A 7 -5.17 0.06 8.68
N LEU A 8 -4.39 -0.51 9.60
CA LEU A 8 -3.68 -1.76 9.41
C LEU A 8 -4.66 -2.91 9.13
N GLY A 9 -5.76 -2.97 9.89
CA GLY A 9 -6.86 -3.90 9.64
C GLY A 9 -7.48 -3.73 8.24
N SER A 10 -7.65 -2.49 7.77
CA SER A 10 -8.17 -2.24 6.40
C SER A 10 -7.19 -2.64 5.30
N MET A 11 -5.87 -2.48 5.51
CA MET A 11 -4.86 -2.97 4.57
C MET A 11 -4.89 -4.49 4.48
N LEU A 12 -4.93 -5.18 5.62
CA LEU A 12 -5.05 -6.63 5.68
C LEU A 12 -6.33 -7.10 4.98
N ALA A 13 -7.46 -6.46 5.26
CA ALA A 13 -8.74 -6.77 4.62
C ALA A 13 -8.70 -6.58 3.11
N ALA A 14 -8.06 -5.51 2.61
CA ALA A 14 -7.90 -5.27 1.17
C ALA A 14 -7.05 -6.35 0.49
N LEU A 15 -5.96 -6.77 1.13
CA LEU A 15 -5.11 -7.86 0.62
C LEU A 15 -5.87 -9.18 0.59
N LEU A 16 -6.56 -9.53 1.68
CA LEU A 16 -7.38 -10.75 1.74
C LEU A 16 -8.53 -10.72 0.73
N ALA A 17 -9.17 -9.57 0.53
CA ALA A 17 -10.17 -9.40 -0.53
C ALA A 17 -9.56 -9.64 -1.91
N GLY A 18 -8.35 -9.14 -2.18
CA GLY A 18 -7.62 -9.41 -3.41
C GLY A 18 -7.34 -10.89 -3.63
N VAL A 19 -6.95 -11.61 -2.57
CA VAL A 19 -6.78 -13.08 -2.60
C VAL A 19 -8.08 -13.78 -2.95
N VAL A 20 -9.19 -13.42 -2.28
CA VAL A 20 -10.52 -14.00 -2.55
C VAL A 20 -10.96 -13.73 -3.99
N VAL A 21 -10.77 -12.51 -4.48
CA VAL A 21 -11.04 -12.15 -5.89
C VAL A 21 -10.15 -12.93 -6.85
N GLY A 22 -8.89 -13.16 -6.50
CA GLY A 22 -7.95 -13.95 -7.29
C GLY A 22 -8.30 -15.44 -7.41
N PHE A 23 -9.17 -15.98 -6.55
CA PHE A 23 -9.72 -17.33 -6.71
C PHE A 23 -10.90 -17.40 -7.69
N HIS A 24 -11.39 -16.25 -8.19
CA HIS A 24 -12.45 -16.23 -9.17
C HIS A 24 -11.92 -16.77 -10.52
N PRO A 25 -12.59 -17.76 -11.15
CA PRO A 25 -12.05 -18.45 -12.33
C PRO A 25 -11.90 -17.57 -13.58
N ALA A 26 -12.54 -16.40 -13.60
CA ALA A 26 -12.41 -15.42 -14.69
C ALA A 26 -11.21 -14.46 -14.54
N LEU A 27 -10.43 -14.56 -13.46
CA LEU A 27 -9.31 -13.67 -13.17
C LEU A 27 -8.05 -14.48 -12.87
N ASP A 28 -6.91 -13.98 -13.34
CA ASP A 28 -5.62 -14.48 -12.85
C ASP A 28 -5.46 -14.14 -11.38
N PHE A 29 -4.94 -15.10 -10.60
CA PHE A 29 -4.71 -14.93 -9.17
C PHE A 29 -3.91 -13.66 -8.85
N TYR A 30 -2.84 -13.41 -9.62
CA TYR A 30 -1.98 -12.24 -9.45
C TYR A 30 -2.69 -10.91 -9.74
N LEU A 31 -3.70 -10.89 -10.63
CA LEU A 31 -4.49 -9.69 -10.89
C LEU A 31 -5.39 -9.35 -9.70
N GLY A 32 -6.02 -10.36 -9.09
CA GLY A 32 -6.79 -10.19 -7.86
C GLY A 32 -5.92 -9.65 -6.71
N LEU A 33 -4.75 -10.26 -6.51
CA LEU A 33 -3.80 -9.84 -5.48
C LEU A 33 -3.26 -8.42 -5.74
N LEU A 34 -2.94 -8.09 -7.00
CA LEU A 34 -2.52 -6.74 -7.39
C LEU A 34 -3.60 -5.71 -7.07
N GLY A 35 -4.86 -6.00 -7.38
CA GLY A 35 -5.98 -5.13 -7.03
C GLY A 35 -6.08 -4.87 -5.52
N GLY A 36 -5.98 -5.93 -4.71
CA GLY A 36 -5.96 -5.81 -3.25
C GLY A 36 -4.77 -4.99 -2.74
N ALA A 37 -3.58 -5.18 -3.31
CA ALA A 37 -2.39 -4.42 -2.97
C ALA A 37 -2.53 -2.93 -3.31
N LEU A 38 -3.09 -2.59 -4.47
CA LEU A 38 -3.34 -1.19 -4.85
C LEU A 38 -4.30 -0.50 -3.87
N VAL A 39 -5.37 -1.17 -3.46
CA VAL A 39 -6.29 -0.64 -2.44
C VAL A 39 -5.59 -0.50 -1.08
N ALA A 40 -4.78 -1.47 -0.67
CA ALA A 40 -3.98 -1.37 0.56
C ALA A 40 -3.00 -0.18 0.51
N THR A 41 -2.38 0.08 -0.63
CA THR A 41 -1.51 1.24 -0.84
C THR A 41 -2.23 2.58 -0.66
N LEU A 42 -3.53 2.68 -0.98
CA LEU A 42 -4.31 3.90 -0.72
C LEU A 42 -4.44 4.18 0.79
N PHE A 43 -4.68 3.15 1.59
CA PHE A 43 -4.69 3.29 3.05
C PHE A 43 -3.30 3.68 3.56
N LEU A 44 -2.24 3.04 3.05
CA LEU A 44 -0.87 3.35 3.42
C LEU A 44 -0.50 4.81 3.08
N TRP A 45 -0.94 5.29 1.91
CA TRP A 45 -0.78 6.67 1.49
C TRP A 45 -1.43 7.66 2.46
N ASP A 46 -2.66 7.38 2.89
CA ASP A 46 -3.34 8.23 3.86
C ASP A 46 -2.60 8.25 5.20
N ALA A 47 -2.11 7.09 5.67
CA ALA A 47 -1.32 6.99 6.91
C ALA A 47 -0.03 7.80 6.83
N ILE A 48 0.74 7.62 5.77
CA ILE A 48 2.09 8.17 5.71
C ILE A 48 2.02 9.63 5.28
N VAL A 49 1.27 9.97 4.24
CA VAL A 49 1.35 11.30 3.63
C VAL A 49 0.35 12.28 4.24
N ARG A 50 -0.91 11.86 4.40
CA ARG A 50 -1.98 12.75 4.87
C ARG A 50 -1.96 12.92 6.38
N ARG A 51 -1.76 11.83 7.13
CA ARG A 51 -1.81 11.82 8.60
C ARG A 51 -0.63 11.04 9.21
N PRO A 52 0.63 11.47 8.97
CA PRO A 52 1.79 10.78 9.50
C PRO A 52 1.76 10.70 11.03
N PRO A 53 2.12 9.54 11.61
CA PRO A 53 2.23 9.38 13.06
C PRO A 53 3.42 10.13 13.66
N VAL A 54 4.36 10.56 12.80
CA VAL A 54 5.59 11.27 13.16
C VAL A 54 5.61 12.67 12.56
N PRO A 55 6.32 13.64 13.18
CA PRO A 55 6.45 14.99 12.62
C PRO A 55 7.01 14.97 11.20
N ARG A 56 6.40 15.73 10.28
CA ARG A 56 6.86 15.79 8.88
C ARG A 56 8.26 16.35 8.70
N ALA A 57 8.74 17.14 9.67
CA ALA A 57 10.10 17.69 9.68
C ALA A 57 11.16 16.64 10.07
N ASP A 58 10.75 15.42 10.45
CA ASP A 58 11.68 14.35 10.76
C ASP A 58 12.39 13.87 9.47
N PRO A 59 13.73 13.89 9.42
CA PRO A 59 14.48 13.41 8.26
C PRO A 59 14.23 11.92 7.96
N THR A 60 13.86 11.13 8.97
CA THR A 60 13.48 9.71 8.82
C THR A 60 12.22 9.56 7.96
N TYR A 61 11.21 10.40 8.21
CA TYR A 61 9.98 10.43 7.44
C TYR A 61 10.25 10.78 5.98
N THR A 62 11.07 11.81 5.75
CA THR A 62 11.44 12.26 4.40
C THR A 62 12.16 11.16 3.63
N THR A 63 13.12 10.49 4.29
CA THR A 63 13.87 9.38 3.70
C THR A 63 12.95 8.21 3.33
N ALA A 64 12.04 7.82 4.22
CA ALA A 64 11.09 6.73 3.96
C ALA A 64 10.18 7.04 2.75
N VAL A 65 9.70 8.29 2.64
CA VAL A 65 8.89 8.72 1.49
C VAL A 65 9.70 8.65 0.20
N VAL A 66 10.93 9.15 0.18
CA VAL A 66 11.79 9.14 -1.01
C VAL A 66 12.12 7.70 -1.44
N VAL A 67 12.49 6.83 -0.49
CA VAL A 67 12.80 5.43 -0.78
C VAL A 67 11.59 4.70 -1.36
N TRP A 68 10.40 4.93 -0.79
CA TRP A 68 9.17 4.32 -1.29
C TRP A 68 8.86 4.73 -2.74
N HIS A 69 8.83 6.03 -3.02
CA HIS A 69 8.51 6.53 -4.36
C HIS A 69 9.60 6.19 -5.38
N GLY A 70 10.86 6.33 -4.99
CA GLY A 70 12.01 5.96 -5.82
C GLY A 70 12.00 4.49 -6.17
N GLY A 71 11.70 3.61 -5.20
CA GLY A 71 11.54 2.17 -5.43
C GLY A 71 10.42 1.85 -6.40
N VAL A 72 9.23 2.45 -6.23
CA VAL A 72 8.09 2.25 -7.14
C VAL A 72 8.42 2.72 -8.56
N LEU A 73 8.99 3.92 -8.71
CA LEU A 73 9.38 4.46 -10.02
C LEU A 73 10.46 3.62 -10.70
N ALA A 74 11.48 3.17 -9.95
CA ALA A 74 12.51 2.28 -10.47
C ALA A 74 11.92 0.94 -10.94
N MET A 75 11.00 0.37 -10.17
CA MET A 75 10.34 -0.89 -10.53
C MET A 75 9.50 -0.73 -11.80
N LEU A 76 8.75 0.37 -11.92
CA LEU A 76 7.98 0.67 -13.14
C LEU A 76 8.89 0.91 -14.35
N GLY A 77 9.99 1.64 -14.19
CA GLY A 77 10.96 1.87 -15.26
C GLY A 77 11.74 0.63 -15.68
N LEU A 78 11.76 -0.43 -14.86
CA LEU A 78 12.40 -1.71 -15.19
C LEU A 78 11.45 -2.66 -15.93
N VAL A 79 10.13 -2.42 -15.84
CA VAL A 79 9.08 -3.22 -16.48
C VAL A 79 8.66 -2.64 -17.84
N LEU A 80 8.94 -1.37 -18.11
CA LEU A 80 8.72 -0.67 -19.39
C LEU A 80 9.93 -0.81 -20.33
#